data_AF-A0A497YIH7-F1
#
_entry.id   AF-A0A497YIH7-F1
#
_cell.length_a   1.000
_cell.length_b   1.000
_cell.length_c   1.000
_cell.angle_alpha   90.00
_cell.angle_beta   90.00
_cell.angle_gamma   90.00
#
_symmetry.space_group_name_H-M   'P 1'
#
loop_
_entity.id
_entity.type
_entity.pdbx_description
1 polymer ?
#
loop_
_entity_poly.entity_id
_entity_poly.type
_entity_poly.pdbx_seq_one_letter_code
_entity_poly.pdbx_strand_id
1 'polypeptide(L)'
;MKTFKMLSLAVVDGEQLVDYPLHDGLIINQENSQRSWVLELLVDEKHEAVFLDMKQNGKVHDVKVVISYPGNEPATFEVIIHAVKPIGGHVSVLMKGTLKRARRKYAETLLSELLEDGLEGEELLERFETDMRERPVLRKDESKST
;
A
#
# COMPACT_ATOMS: atom_id res chain seq x y z
N MET A 1 5.72 -11.46 16.22
CA MET A 1 5.70 -11.64 14.75
C MET A 1 4.34 -12.20 14.35
N LYS A 2 3.73 -11.66 13.30
CA LYS A 2 2.48 -12.16 12.74
C LYS A 2 2.62 -12.40 11.25
N THR A 3 2.06 -13.49 10.78
CA THR A 3 2.16 -13.95 9.39
C THR A 3 0.76 -14.06 8.81
N PHE A 4 0.58 -13.57 7.59
CA PHE A 4 -0.70 -13.54 6.90
C PHE A 4 -0.52 -14.02 5.46
N LYS A 5 -1.59 -14.59 4.90
CA LYS A 5 -1.66 -14.87 3.47
C LYS A 5 -1.81 -13.54 2.72
N MET A 6 -1.01 -13.36 1.67
CA MET A 6 -1.17 -12.26 0.73
C MET A 6 -1.91 -12.80 -0.50
N LEU A 7 -3.02 -12.13 -0.85
CA LEU A 7 -3.90 -12.60 -1.92
C LEU A 7 -3.63 -11.93 -3.26
N SER A 8 -3.21 -10.66 -3.22
CA SER A 8 -2.81 -9.92 -4.41
C SER A 8 -1.78 -8.87 -4.09
N LEU A 9 -0.98 -8.53 -5.08
CA LEU A 9 -0.06 -7.41 -5.06
C LEU A 9 -0.13 -6.67 -6.40
N ALA A 10 -0.29 -5.36 -6.32
CA ALA A 10 -0.12 -4.44 -7.44
C ALA A 10 1.00 -3.45 -7.11
N VAL A 11 1.86 -3.17 -8.09
CA VAL A 11 2.84 -2.09 -7.97
C VAL A 11 2.22 -0.80 -8.53
N VAL A 12 2.40 0.30 -7.81
CA VAL A 12 2.00 1.63 -8.28
C VAL A 12 3.10 2.17 -9.20
N ASP A 13 2.74 2.47 -10.45
CA ASP A 13 3.62 3.10 -11.44
C ASP A 13 2.95 4.36 -12.00
N GLY A 14 3.33 5.52 -11.44
CA GLY A 14 2.62 6.78 -11.67
C GLY A 14 1.16 6.69 -11.23
N GLU A 15 0.23 6.87 -12.16
CA GLU A 15 -1.22 6.73 -11.93
C GLU A 15 -1.73 5.29 -12.16
N GLN A 16 -0.88 4.40 -12.68
CA GLN A 16 -1.28 3.04 -13.02
C GLN A 16 -1.01 2.06 -11.87
N LEU A 17 -1.88 1.06 -11.76
CA LEU A 17 -1.67 -0.11 -10.92
C LEU A 17 -1.32 -1.28 -11.81
N VAL A 18 -0.11 -1.81 -11.65
CA VAL A 18 0.37 -2.99 -12.38
C VAL A 18 0.19 -4.20 -11.48
N ASP A 19 -0.82 -5.02 -11.76
CA ASP A 19 -1.07 -6.26 -11.05
C ASP A 19 -0.06 -7.35 -11.42
N TYR A 20 0.44 -8.06 -10.42
CA TYR A 20 1.27 -9.25 -10.60
C TYR A 20 0.51 -10.47 -10.04
N PRO A 21 -0.10 -11.29 -10.91
CA PRO A 21 -0.82 -12.48 -10.48
C PRO A 21 0.06 -13.42 -9.65
N LEU A 22 -0.39 -13.74 -8.44
CA LEU A 22 0.35 -14.57 -7.49
C LEU A 22 -0.02 -16.04 -7.68
N HIS A 23 0.99 -16.92 -7.75
CA HIS A 23 0.80 -18.34 -7.45
C HIS A 23 0.64 -18.54 -5.93
N ASP A 24 1.49 -17.85 -5.16
CA ASP A 24 1.39 -17.77 -3.71
C ASP A 24 1.97 -16.44 -3.22
N GLY A 25 1.58 -16.03 -2.00
CA GLY A 25 2.03 -14.82 -1.36
C GLY A 25 1.96 -14.93 0.15
N LEU A 26 3.02 -14.47 0.82
CA LEU A 26 3.14 -14.37 2.26
C LEU A 26 3.49 -12.94 2.64
N ILE A 27 2.89 -12.43 3.71
CA ILE A 27 3.27 -11.16 4.31
C ILE A 27 3.44 -11.29 5.82
N ILE A 28 4.55 -10.78 6.34
CA ILE A 28 4.95 -10.90 7.74
C ILE A 28 5.09 -9.50 8.34
N ASN A 29 4.34 -9.24 9.40
CA ASN A 29 4.58 -8.13 10.31
C ASN A 29 5.65 -8.54 11.32
N GLN A 30 6.81 -7.89 11.30
CA GLN A 30 7.90 -8.21 12.22
C GLN A 30 7.60 -7.74 13.66
N GLU A 31 6.62 -6.86 13.86
CA GLU A 31 6.23 -6.31 15.17
C GLU A 31 7.40 -5.71 15.96
N ASN A 32 8.35 -5.09 15.24
CA ASN A 32 9.51 -4.42 15.83
C ASN A 32 9.31 -2.89 15.88
N SER A 33 10.26 -2.20 16.51
CA SER A 33 10.25 -0.74 16.63
C SER A 33 10.30 -0.02 15.28
N GLN A 34 10.90 -0.66 14.26
CA GLN A 34 10.98 -0.15 12.89
C GLN A 34 9.68 -0.33 12.10
N ARG A 35 8.69 -1.04 12.65
CA ARG A 35 7.41 -1.37 11.99
C ARG A 35 7.62 -2.01 10.61
N SER A 36 8.65 -2.83 10.49
CA SER A 36 9.02 -3.44 9.23
C SER A 36 8.09 -4.61 8.88
N TRP A 37 7.87 -4.74 7.59
CA TRP A 37 7.13 -5.81 6.95
C TRP A 37 8.01 -6.51 5.93
N VAL A 38 7.79 -7.82 5.80
CA VAL A 38 8.42 -8.65 4.77
C VAL A 38 7.30 -9.21 3.91
N LEU A 39 7.44 -9.07 2.60
CA LEU A 39 6.50 -9.62 1.63
C LEU A 39 7.27 -10.61 0.77
N GLU A 40 6.76 -11.82 0.61
CA GLU A 40 7.29 -12.81 -0.31
C GLU A 40 6.22 -13.21 -1.31
N LEU A 41 6.54 -13.09 -2.59
CA LEU A 41 5.68 -13.40 -3.71
C LEU A 41 6.24 -14.61 -4.44
N LEU A 42 5.36 -15.49 -4.91
CA LEU A 42 5.67 -16.47 -5.92
C LEU A 42 4.87 -16.14 -7.18
N VAL A 43 5.55 -15.77 -8.25
CA VAL A 43 4.94 -15.33 -9.51
C VAL A 43 5.53 -16.07 -10.71
N ASP A 44 4.89 -15.94 -11.86
CA ASP A 44 5.35 -16.55 -13.10
C ASP A 44 6.75 -16.03 -13.50
N GLU A 45 7.60 -16.92 -14.02
CA GLU A 45 8.98 -16.64 -14.43
C GLU A 45 9.07 -15.48 -15.44
N LYS A 46 8.02 -15.24 -16.25
CA LYS A 46 7.96 -14.09 -17.18
C LYS A 46 8.14 -12.73 -16.50
N HIS A 47 7.88 -12.65 -15.19
CA HIS A 47 8.02 -11.41 -14.42
C HIS A 47 9.42 -11.21 -13.83
N GLU A 48 10.32 -12.19 -13.94
CA GLU A 48 11.67 -12.13 -13.33
C GLU A 48 12.44 -10.89 -13.76
N ALA A 49 12.49 -10.61 -15.07
CA ALA A 49 13.26 -9.50 -15.62
C ALA A 49 12.83 -8.14 -15.03
N VAL A 50 11.52 -7.94 -14.86
CA VAL A 50 10.97 -6.69 -14.30
C VAL A 50 11.38 -6.53 -12.84
N PHE A 51 11.27 -7.60 -12.03
CA PHE A 51 11.65 -7.53 -10.62
C PHE A 51 13.17 -7.42 -10.42
N LEU A 52 13.98 -7.99 -11.33
CA LEU A 52 15.43 -7.79 -11.34
C LEU A 52 15.80 -6.34 -11.64
N ASP A 53 15.15 -5.71 -12.62
CA ASP A 53 15.35 -4.29 -12.94
C ASP A 53 14.97 -3.39 -11.76
N MET A 54 13.79 -3.61 -11.17
CA MET A 54 13.33 -2.90 -9.96
C MET A 54 14.34 -3.03 -8.81
N LYS A 55 14.89 -4.24 -8.61
CA LYS A 55 15.93 -4.48 -7.61
C LYS A 55 17.22 -3.72 -7.90
N GLN A 56 17.68 -3.70 -9.16
CA GLN A 56 18.91 -3.01 -9.57
C GLN A 56 18.81 -1.49 -9.40
N ASN A 57 17.63 -0.94 -9.67
CA ASN A 57 17.36 0.48 -9.50
C ASN A 57 17.36 0.93 -8.04
N GLY A 58 17.19 0.00 -7.08
CA GLY A 58 17.23 0.26 -5.64
C GLY A 58 16.16 1.24 -5.15
N LYS A 59 15.15 1.50 -5.98
CA LYS A 59 14.10 2.48 -5.70
C LYS A 59 13.10 1.91 -4.70
N VAL A 60 12.48 2.82 -3.95
CA VAL A 60 11.29 2.50 -3.15
C VAL A 60 10.09 2.48 -4.08
N HIS A 61 9.28 1.43 -3.96
CA HIS A 61 8.06 1.23 -4.71
C HIS A 61 6.86 1.26 -3.77
N ASP A 62 5.80 1.96 -4.17
CA ASP A 62 4.50 1.80 -3.54
C ASP A 62 3.84 0.53 -4.07
N VAL A 63 3.36 -0.32 -3.18
CA VAL A 63 2.61 -1.53 -3.53
C VAL A 63 1.29 -1.58 -2.78
N LYS A 64 0.23 -2.01 -3.46
CA LYS A 64 -1.09 -2.27 -2.88
C LYS A 64 -1.27 -3.76 -2.68
N VAL A 65 -1.65 -4.16 -1.47
CA VAL A 65 -1.68 -5.55 -1.04
C VAL A 65 -3.01 -5.89 -0.37
N VAL A 66 -3.69 -6.92 -0.86
CA VAL A 66 -4.87 -7.50 -0.18
C VAL A 66 -4.40 -8.62 0.74
N ILE A 67 -4.68 -8.49 2.03
CA ILE A 67 -4.20 -9.40 3.08
C ILE A 67 -5.38 -10.23 3.62
N SER A 68 -5.17 -11.53 3.77
CA SER A 68 -6.09 -12.53 4.36
C SER A 68 -7.37 -12.81 3.59
N TYR A 69 -8.20 -11.80 3.29
CA TYR A 69 -9.53 -11.99 2.70
C TYR A 69 -9.73 -11.12 1.44
N PRO A 70 -10.33 -11.64 0.35
CA PRO A 70 -10.44 -10.93 -0.93
C PRO A 70 -11.21 -9.61 -0.87
N GLY A 71 -12.16 -9.48 0.06
CA GLY A 71 -12.97 -8.26 0.24
C GLY A 71 -12.31 -7.16 1.06
N ASN A 72 -11.07 -7.36 1.53
CA ASN A 72 -10.37 -6.36 2.32
C ASN A 72 -9.89 -5.19 1.45
N GLU A 73 -10.00 -3.97 1.98
CA GLU A 73 -9.36 -2.80 1.39
C GLU A 73 -7.85 -3.06 1.22
N PRO A 74 -7.27 -2.83 0.02
CA PRO A 74 -5.83 -2.99 -0.17
C PRO A 74 -5.03 -2.07 0.74
N ALA A 75 -4.07 -2.65 1.48
CA ALA A 75 -3.11 -1.91 2.27
C ALA A 75 -1.95 -1.42 1.37
N THR A 76 -1.55 -0.16 1.52
CA THR A 76 -0.42 0.40 0.77
C THR A 76 0.87 0.26 1.56
N PHE A 77 1.94 -0.21 0.93
CA PHE A 77 3.27 -0.36 1.52
C PHE A 77 4.31 0.35 0.67
N GLU A 78 5.31 0.92 1.34
CA GLU A 78 6.54 1.41 0.71
C GLU A 78 7.60 0.32 0.87
N VAL A 79 8.04 -0.27 -0.24
CA VAL A 79 8.92 -1.45 -0.25
C VAL A 79 10.14 -1.27 -1.14
N ILE A 80 11.20 -1.98 -0.81
CA ILE A 80 12.33 -2.26 -1.71
C ILE A 80 12.36 -3.74 -2.05
N ILE A 81 12.87 -4.08 -3.24
CA ILE A 81 13.08 -5.47 -3.62
C ILE A 81 14.41 -5.94 -3.02
N HIS A 82 14.33 -6.91 -2.10
CA HIS A 82 15.47 -7.45 -1.39
C HIS A 82 16.12 -8.61 -2.15
N ALA A 83 15.32 -9.52 -2.70
CA ALA A 83 15.81 -10.65 -3.48
C ALA A 83 14.81 -11.07 -4.56
N VAL A 84 15.34 -11.63 -5.64
CA VAL A 84 14.59 -12.26 -6.74
C VAL A 84 15.31 -13.58 -7.00
N LYS A 85 14.60 -14.70 -6.96
CA LYS A 85 15.16 -16.05 -7.06
C LYS A 85 14.25 -16.95 -7.90
N PRO A 86 14.73 -17.51 -9.03
CA PRO A 86 14.03 -18.58 -9.73
C PRO A 86 13.83 -19.80 -8.83
N ILE A 87 12.65 -20.42 -8.91
CA ILE A 87 12.31 -21.66 -8.20
C ILE A 87 11.24 -22.43 -8.97
N GLY A 88 11.59 -23.60 -9.50
CA GLY A 88 10.62 -24.55 -10.07
C GLY A 88 9.74 -24.00 -11.20
N GLY A 89 10.28 -23.19 -12.11
CA GLY A 89 9.51 -22.54 -13.21
C GLY A 89 8.72 -21.30 -12.77
N HIS A 90 8.96 -20.82 -11.55
CA HIS A 90 8.42 -19.58 -11.00
C HIS A 90 9.57 -18.71 -10.51
N VAL A 91 9.25 -17.50 -10.06
CA VAL A 91 10.20 -16.62 -9.39
C VAL A 91 9.66 -16.23 -8.01
N SER A 92 10.49 -16.44 -6.98
CA SER A 92 10.28 -15.91 -5.63
C SER A 92 10.85 -14.49 -5.56
N VAL A 93 10.01 -13.54 -5.17
CA VAL A 93 10.37 -12.13 -4.99
C VAL A 93 10.19 -11.77 -3.53
N LEU A 94 11.29 -11.39 -2.88
CA LEU A 94 11.31 -10.96 -1.49
C LEU A 94 11.42 -9.45 -1.42
N MET A 95 10.45 -8.81 -0.79
CA MET A 95 10.40 -7.37 -0.56
C MET A 95 10.44 -7.06 0.93
N LYS A 96 10.98 -5.89 1.26
CA LYS A 96 11.02 -5.36 2.63
C LYS A 96 10.55 -3.93 2.64
N GLY A 97 9.75 -3.55 3.63
CA GLY A 97 9.19 -2.21 3.65
C GLY A 97 8.37 -1.89 4.89
N THR A 98 7.56 -0.84 4.79
CA THR A 98 6.68 -0.38 5.87
C THR A 98 5.28 -0.10 5.35
N LEU A 99 4.27 -0.26 6.22
CA LEU A 99 2.88 0.06 5.90
C LEU A 99 2.71 1.59 5.82
N LYS A 100 2.29 2.08 4.65
CA LYS A 100 2.02 3.50 4.40
C LYS A 100 0.76 3.91 5.16
N ARG A 101 0.88 4.92 6.03
CA ARG A 101 -0.24 5.39 6.86
C ARG A 101 -1.20 6.24 6.03
N ALA A 102 -2.28 5.63 5.53
CA ALA A 102 -3.29 6.35 4.75
C ALA A 102 -4.40 7.02 5.58
N ARG A 103 -4.66 6.62 6.84
CA ARG A 103 -6.00 6.87 7.46
C ARG A 103 -6.07 7.93 8.55
N ARG A 104 -5.08 8.03 9.46
CA ARG A 104 -5.17 9.00 10.57
C ARG A 104 -5.05 10.44 10.09
N LYS A 105 -4.03 10.70 9.26
CA LYS A 105 -3.76 12.05 8.80
C LYS A 105 -4.88 12.60 7.93
N TYR A 106 -5.43 11.79 7.02
CA TYR A 106 -6.54 12.22 6.17
C TYR A 106 -7.79 12.53 7.00
N ALA A 107 -8.22 11.62 7.87
CA ALA A 107 -9.39 11.85 8.72
C ALA A 107 -9.22 13.06 9.66
N GLU A 108 -8.05 13.21 10.28
CA GLU A 108 -7.73 14.36 11.14
C GLU A 108 -7.69 15.67 10.34
N THR A 109 -7.17 15.65 9.11
CA THR A 109 -7.08 16.83 8.24
C THR A 109 -8.44 17.21 7.68
N LEU A 110 -9.22 16.25 7.19
CA LEU A 110 -10.59 16.44 6.74
C LEU A 110 -11.46 17.02 7.86
N LEU A 111 -11.44 16.40 9.04
CA LEU A 111 -12.20 16.91 10.19
C LEU A 111 -11.77 18.34 10.56
N SER A 112 -10.48 18.64 10.51
CA SER A 112 -9.98 20.00 10.77
C SER A 112 -10.49 21.00 9.74
N GLU A 113 -10.50 20.65 8.46
CA GLU A 113 -11.01 21.52 7.38
C GLU A 113 -12.52 21.77 7.49
N LEU A 114 -13.31 20.73 7.80
CA LEU A 114 -14.76 20.89 7.98
C LEU A 114 -15.10 21.76 9.20
N LEU A 115 -14.32 21.65 10.28
CA LEU A 115 -14.45 22.53 11.45
C LEU A 115 -14.02 23.97 11.12
N GLU A 116 -12.95 24.15 10.33
CA GLU A 116 -12.50 25.47 9.84
C GLU A 116 -13.56 26.14 8.94
N ASP A 117 -14.36 25.36 8.21
CA ASP A 117 -15.51 25.82 7.42
C ASP A 117 -16.75 26.14 8.28
N GLY A 118 -16.70 25.85 9.58
CA GLY A 118 -17.78 26.12 10.52
C GLY A 118 -18.90 25.08 10.52
N LEU A 119 -18.68 23.89 9.97
CA LEU A 119 -19.65 22.79 10.07
C LEU A 119 -19.68 22.25 11.50
N GLU A 120 -20.90 22.03 12.01
CA GLU A 120 -21.14 21.50 13.35
C GLU A 120 -22.31 20.51 13.36
N GLY A 121 -22.44 19.74 14.44
CA GLY A 121 -23.57 18.84 14.66
C GLY A 121 -23.73 17.80 13.56
N GLU A 122 -24.97 17.59 13.10
CA GLU A 122 -25.26 16.56 12.08
C GLU A 122 -24.75 16.92 10.69
N GLU A 123 -24.65 18.20 10.36
CA GLU A 123 -24.11 18.65 9.08
C GLU A 123 -22.63 18.25 8.96
N LEU A 124 -21.86 18.38 10.05
CA LEU A 124 -20.48 17.90 10.12
C LEU A 124 -20.40 16.38 9.93
N LEU A 125 -21.30 15.63 10.56
CA LEU A 125 -21.30 14.16 10.50
C LEU A 125 -21.65 13.67 9.09
N GLU A 126 -22.72 14.19 8.47
CA GLU A 126 -23.11 13.82 7.11
C GLU A 126 -22.01 14.15 6.10
N ARG A 127 -21.38 15.33 6.23
CA ARG A 127 -20.32 15.75 5.33
C ARG A 127 -19.05 14.92 5.52
N PHE A 128 -18.65 14.69 6.77
CA PHE A 128 -17.49 13.87 7.09
C PHE A 128 -17.66 12.44 6.59
N GLU A 129 -18.83 11.82 6.76
CA GLU A 129 -19.10 10.46 6.25
C GLU A 129 -19.02 10.41 4.72
N THR A 130 -19.57 11.40 4.04
CA THR A 130 -19.55 11.50 2.58
C THR A 130 -18.10 11.65 2.08
N ASP A 131 -17.35 12.61 2.62
CA ASP A 131 -15.98 12.91 2.18
C ASP A 131 -14.97 11.82 2.59
N MET A 132 -15.27 11.03 3.62
CA MET A 132 -14.51 9.82 3.95
C MET A 132 -14.67 8.70 2.91
N ARG A 133 -15.81 8.66 2.18
CA ARG A 133 -16.07 7.72 1.08
C ARG A 133 -15.51 8.23 -0.24
N GLU A 134 -15.78 9.49 -0.57
CA GLU A 134 -15.43 10.09 -1.87
C GLU A 134 -13.96 10.49 -1.97
N ARG A 135 -13.31 10.77 -0.82
CA ARG A 135 -11.90 11.15 -0.72
C ARG A 135 -11.49 12.33 -1.61
N PRO A 136 -12.12 13.51 -1.45
CA PRO A 136 -11.65 14.72 -2.12
C PRO A 136 -10.21 15.06 -1.72
N VAL A 137 -9.51 15.78 -2.60
CA VAL A 137 -8.20 16.37 -2.28
C VAL A 137 -8.39 17.45 -1.21
N LEU A 138 -7.60 17.40 -0.15
CA LEU A 138 -7.70 18.33 0.99
C LEU A 138 -6.84 19.59 0.75
N ARG A 139 -7.32 20.76 1.19
CA ARG A 139 -6.63 22.06 1.04
C ARG A 139 -5.22 22.04 1.67
N LYS A 140 -5.06 21.35 2.81
CA LYS A 140 -3.77 21.19 3.49
C LYS A 140 -2.75 20.35 2.70
N ASP A 141 -3.19 19.55 1.73
CA ASP A 141 -2.30 18.80 0.85
C ASP A 141 -1.95 19.58 -0.44
N GLU A 142 -2.83 20.48 -0.91
CA GLU A 142 -2.53 21.41 -2.02
C GLU A 142 -1.42 22.41 -1.65
N SER A 143 -1.44 22.94 -0.42
CA SER A 143 -0.44 23.90 0.08
C SER A 143 1.00 23.38 0.21
N LYS A 144 1.23 22.07 0.05
CA LYS A 144 2.56 21.43 0.13
C LYS A 144 3.20 21.13 -1.23
N SER A 145 2.47 21.36 -2.32
CA SER A 145 2.95 21.11 -3.67
C SER A 145 3.43 22.38 -4.39
N THR A 146 3.58 23.49 -3.67
CA THR A 146 4.18 24.77 -4.13
C THR A 146 5.34 25.13 -3.22
#